data_AF-A0A4U1F5M5-F1
#
_entry.id   AF-A0A4U1F5M5-F1
#
_cell.length_a   1.000
_cell.length_b   1.000
_cell.length_c   1.000
_cell.angle_alpha   90.00
_cell.angle_beta   90.00
_cell.angle_gamma   90.00
#
_symmetry.space_group_name_H-M   'P 1'
#
loop_
_entity.id
_entity.type
_entity.pdbx_description
1 polymer ?
#
loop_
_entity_poly.entity_id
_entity_poly.type
_entity_poly.pdbx_seq_one_letter_code
_entity_poly.pdbx_strand_id
1 'polypeptide(L)'
;MSKNTVSSARFRKVDVDEYDENKFVDEEDGGDGQAGPDEGEVDSCLRQYPSVRLPPHPTRPSPSYGPRLRAGRNMTAALQAALKNPPINTKSQAVKDRAGSIVLKVLISFKANDIEKAVQSLDKNGVDLLMKYIYKGFESPSDNSSAMLLQWHEKYKQMLVYYLPPAPQNNG
;
A
#
# COMPACT_ATOMS: atom_id res chain seq x y z
N MET A 1 30.72 -21.37 -52.86
CA MET A 1 30.27 -21.62 -51.47
C MET A 1 30.37 -20.32 -50.69
N SER A 2 29.24 -19.67 -50.40
CA SER A 2 29.21 -18.40 -49.68
C SER A 2 29.51 -18.64 -48.20
N LYS A 3 30.68 -18.17 -47.74
CA LYS A 3 31.06 -18.18 -46.32
C LYS A 3 30.21 -17.12 -45.62
N ASN A 4 29.03 -17.48 -45.14
CA ASN A 4 28.24 -16.61 -44.29
C ASN A 4 28.95 -16.54 -42.94
N THR A 5 29.64 -15.43 -42.68
CA THR A 5 30.43 -15.27 -41.46
C THR A 5 29.46 -15.22 -40.27
N VAL A 6 29.63 -16.15 -39.34
CA VAL A 6 28.95 -16.14 -38.02
C VAL A 6 29.22 -14.84 -37.23
N SER A 7 30.11 -13.96 -37.72
CA SER A 7 30.35 -12.60 -37.25
C SER A 7 29.33 -11.56 -37.73
N SER A 8 28.56 -11.81 -38.79
CA SER A 8 27.58 -10.85 -39.32
C SER A 8 26.39 -10.62 -38.37
N ALA A 9 26.10 -11.55 -37.47
CA ALA A 9 25.01 -11.36 -36.50
C ALA A 9 25.44 -10.60 -35.22
N ARG A 10 26.74 -10.34 -35.03
CA ARG A 10 27.24 -9.74 -33.77
C ARG A 10 26.88 -8.26 -33.62
N PHE A 11 26.85 -7.50 -34.71
CA PHE A 11 26.44 -6.10 -34.69
C PHE A 11 24.91 -5.92 -34.59
N ARG A 12 24.13 -6.95 -34.92
CA ARG A 12 22.66 -6.96 -34.79
C ARG A 12 22.17 -7.28 -33.38
N LYS A 13 23.09 -7.67 -32.49
CA LYS A 13 22.81 -7.92 -31.07
C LYS A 13 22.96 -6.66 -30.21
N VAL A 14 23.47 -5.57 -30.79
CA VAL A 14 23.59 -4.30 -30.09
C VAL A 14 22.23 -3.63 -30.16
N ASP A 15 21.62 -3.40 -29.00
CA ASP A 15 20.39 -2.63 -28.88
C ASP A 15 20.76 -1.14 -29.04
N VAL A 16 20.64 -0.63 -30.26
CA VAL A 16 20.98 0.76 -30.59
C VAL A 16 19.99 1.72 -29.94
N ASP A 17 18.75 1.29 -29.72
CA ASP A 17 17.69 2.08 -29.08
C ASP A 17 17.98 2.30 -27.58
N GLU A 18 18.81 1.45 -26.96
CA GLU A 18 19.23 1.65 -25.57
C GLU A 18 20.09 2.91 -25.38
N TYR A 19 20.79 3.36 -26.43
CA TYR A 19 21.64 4.55 -26.43
C TYR A 19 21.00 5.76 -27.13
N ASP A 20 19.72 5.67 -27.50
CA ASP A 20 18.99 6.79 -28.12
C ASP A 20 18.79 7.93 -27.10
N GLU A 21 19.25 9.14 -27.43
CA GLU A 21 19.12 10.33 -26.59
C GLU A 21 17.66 10.79 -26.41
N ASN A 22 16.77 10.34 -27.30
CA ASN A 22 15.32 10.56 -27.24
C ASN A 22 14.58 9.41 -26.53
N LYS A 23 15.28 8.39 -26.03
CA LYS A 23 14.68 7.33 -25.22
C LYS A 23 14.01 7.95 -23.99
N PHE A 24 12.75 7.60 -23.76
CA PHE A 24 12.02 8.05 -22.57
C PHE A 24 12.72 7.50 -21.32
N VAL A 25 13.28 8.41 -20.52
CA VAL A 25 13.81 8.12 -19.19
C VAL A 25 12.76 8.61 -18.21
N ASP A 26 12.24 7.71 -17.37
CA ASP A 26 11.38 8.11 -16.27
C ASP A 26 12.09 9.16 -15.41
N GLU A 27 11.43 10.28 -15.11
CA GLU A 27 11.93 11.26 -14.14
C GLU A 27 11.97 10.60 -12.75
N GLU A 28 13.09 9.94 -12.44
CA GLU A 28 13.37 9.39 -11.12
C GLU A 28 13.92 10.50 -10.22
N ASP A 29 13.06 11.11 -9.41
CA ASP A 29 13.53 11.93 -8.30
C ASP A 29 14.24 10.99 -7.29
N GLY A 30 15.56 11.16 -7.13
CA GLY A 30 16.42 10.24 -6.38
C GLY A 30 16.32 10.42 -4.87
N GLY A 31 15.14 10.28 -4.29
CA GLY A 31 14.92 10.40 -2.84
C GLY A 31 15.36 9.14 -2.07
N ASP A 32 16.66 8.96 -1.84
CA ASP A 32 17.27 7.79 -1.16
C ASP A 32 16.89 7.65 0.34
N GLY A 33 15.99 8.49 0.87
CA GLY A 33 15.68 8.59 2.31
C GLY A 33 14.26 8.17 2.74
N GLN A 34 13.38 7.73 1.84
CA GLN A 34 12.01 7.37 2.23
C GLN A 34 11.93 5.96 2.84
N ALA A 35 11.94 5.87 4.17
CA ALA A 35 11.86 4.62 4.93
C ALA A 35 10.48 3.93 4.89
N GLY A 36 9.46 4.58 4.31
CA GLY A 36 8.08 4.10 4.34
C GLY A 36 7.34 4.45 5.64
N PRO A 37 6.11 3.96 5.82
CA PRO A 37 5.31 4.19 7.03
C PRO A 37 5.90 3.48 8.26
N ASP A 38 5.76 4.10 9.45
CA ASP A 38 6.28 3.55 10.71
C ASP A 38 5.49 2.32 11.16
N GLU A 39 6.16 1.16 11.16
CA GLU A 39 5.58 -0.13 11.54
C GLU A 39 5.11 -0.16 13.00
N GLY A 40 5.83 0.53 13.90
CA GLY A 40 5.54 0.53 15.33
C GLY A 40 4.27 1.30 15.67
N GLU A 41 4.04 2.44 15.03
CA GLU A 41 2.84 3.25 15.16
C GLU A 41 1.61 2.50 14.61
N VAL A 42 1.76 1.89 13.43
CA VAL A 42 0.68 1.13 12.79
C VAL A 42 0.33 -0.14 13.57
N ASP A 43 1.33 -0.92 14.03
CA ASP A 43 1.12 -2.10 14.88
C ASP A 43 0.46 -1.71 16.21
N SER A 44 0.89 -0.60 16.81
CA SER A 44 0.30 -0.09 18.05
C SER A 44 -1.19 0.25 17.90
N CYS A 45 -1.59 0.81 16.75
CA CYS A 45 -3.00 1.11 16.46
C CYS A 45 -3.83 -0.15 16.11
N LEU A 46 -3.19 -1.15 15.51
CA LEU A 46 -3.78 -2.43 15.11
C LEU A 46 -3.92 -3.43 16.26
N ARG A 47 -3.11 -3.31 17.31
CA ARG A 47 -3.07 -4.23 18.45
C ARG A 47 -4.42 -4.34 19.17
N GLN A 48 -5.26 -5.24 18.67
CA GLN A 48 -6.04 -6.09 19.55
C GLN A 48 -5.17 -7.29 19.87
N TYR A 49 -4.62 -7.35 21.09
CA TYR A 49 -4.12 -8.62 21.60
C TYR A 49 -5.33 -9.59 21.60
N PRO A 50 -5.37 -10.69 20.82
CA PRO A 50 -5.99 -11.86 21.38
C PRO A 50 -5.11 -12.14 22.60
N SER A 51 -5.63 -11.85 23.80
CA SER A 51 -5.11 -12.49 24.98
C SER A 51 -5.29 -13.97 24.73
N VAL A 52 -4.29 -14.61 24.12
CA VAL A 52 -4.05 -16.03 24.27
C VAL A 52 -3.99 -16.16 25.78
N ARG A 53 -5.09 -16.68 26.35
CA ARG A 53 -5.18 -17.10 27.73
C ARG A 53 -4.20 -18.26 27.86
N LEU A 54 -2.91 -17.97 27.87
CA LEU A 54 -1.92 -18.90 28.37
C LEU A 54 -2.23 -19.06 29.86
N PRO A 55 -2.50 -20.28 30.34
CA PRO A 55 -2.68 -20.50 31.77
C PRO A 55 -1.43 -20.00 32.50
N PRO A 56 -1.58 -19.36 33.66
CA PRO A 56 -0.45 -18.77 34.37
C PRO A 56 0.52 -19.88 34.79
N HIS A 57 1.73 -19.88 34.22
CA HIS A 57 2.83 -20.68 34.74
C HIS A 57 3.38 -19.99 36.00
N PRO A 58 3.52 -20.70 37.14
CA PRO A 58 3.66 -20.07 38.45
C PRO A 58 5.07 -19.51 38.80
N THR A 59 5.93 -19.11 37.86
CA THR A 59 7.34 -18.86 38.22
C THR A 59 8.16 -17.82 37.45
N ARG A 60 7.56 -16.91 36.67
CA ARG A 60 8.36 -15.83 36.05
C ARG A 60 8.27 -14.52 36.86
N PRO A 61 9.39 -13.95 37.35
CA PRO A 61 9.37 -12.66 38.04
C PRO A 61 8.85 -11.57 37.11
N SER A 62 7.94 -10.75 37.64
CA SER A 62 7.22 -9.70 36.94
C SER A 62 8.18 -8.68 36.34
N PRO A 63 8.18 -8.46 35.01
CA PRO A 63 8.71 -7.22 34.46
C PRO A 63 7.81 -6.09 34.96
N SER A 64 8.41 -5.09 35.60
CA SER A 64 7.76 -3.81 35.88
C SER A 64 7.32 -3.19 34.55
N TYR A 65 6.11 -3.51 34.10
CA TYR A 65 5.47 -2.81 33.00
C TYR A 65 5.05 -1.45 33.56
N GLY A 66 5.83 -0.41 33.23
CA GLY A 66 5.34 0.96 33.27
C GLY A 66 4.01 1.09 32.51
N PRO A 67 3.30 2.22 32.64
CA PRO A 67 1.93 2.36 32.13
C PRO A 67 1.86 2.00 30.65
N ARG A 68 1.44 0.76 30.34
CA ARG A 68 1.06 0.38 28.99
C ARG A 68 -0.20 1.17 28.73
N LEU A 69 -0.03 2.34 28.12
CA LEU A 69 -1.13 3.13 27.56
C LEU A 69 -1.95 2.15 26.72
N ARG A 70 -3.12 1.79 27.24
CA ARG A 70 -4.16 1.11 26.48
C ARG A 70 -4.61 2.10 25.42
N ALA A 71 -3.88 2.17 24.31
CA ALA A 71 -4.41 2.75 23.10
C ALA A 71 -5.61 1.88 22.71
N GLY A 72 -6.81 2.44 22.83
CA GLY A 72 -7.99 1.84 22.24
C GLY A 72 -7.74 1.67 20.74
N ARG A 73 -8.32 0.63 20.15
CA ARG A 73 -8.21 0.36 18.71
C ARG A 73 -8.62 1.60 17.91
N ASN A 74 -7.66 2.27 17.29
CA ASN A 74 -7.84 3.49 16.52
C ASN A 74 -7.55 3.20 15.04
N MET A 75 -8.48 2.47 14.40
CA MET A 75 -8.34 2.00 13.02
C MET A 75 -8.13 3.15 12.01
N THR A 76 -8.80 4.29 12.21
CA THR A 76 -8.62 5.47 11.36
C THR A 76 -7.22 6.06 11.47
N ALA A 77 -6.65 6.10 12.68
CA ALA A 77 -5.28 6.55 12.89
C ALA A 77 -4.26 5.57 12.29
N ALA A 78 -4.52 4.25 12.38
CA ALA A 78 -3.71 3.23 11.73
C ALA A 78 -3.64 3.42 10.21
N LEU A 79 -4.79 3.70 9.59
CA LEU A 79 -4.88 3.96 8.15
C LEU A 79 -4.13 5.23 7.76
N GLN A 80 -4.31 6.31 8.50
CA GLN A 80 -3.60 7.57 8.25
C GLN A 80 -2.09 7.41 8.44
N ALA A 81 -1.63 6.71 9.47
CA ALA A 81 -0.21 6.42 9.68
C ALA A 81 0.38 5.57 8.54
N ALA A 82 -0.37 4.57 8.06
CA ALA A 82 0.04 3.73 6.94
C ALA A 82 0.13 4.50 5.60
N LEU A 83 -0.66 5.58 5.43
CA LEU A 83 -0.72 6.37 4.21
C LEU A 83 0.13 7.67 4.24
N LYS A 84 0.73 8.04 5.38
CA LYS A 84 1.45 9.33 5.54
C LYS A 84 2.79 9.43 4.80
N ASN A 85 3.53 8.33 4.69
CA ASN A 85 4.87 8.32 4.07
C ASN A 85 5.00 7.18 3.05
N PRO A 86 4.26 7.24 1.92
CA PRO A 86 4.44 6.26 0.86
C PRO A 86 5.87 6.33 0.31
N PRO A 87 6.54 5.18 0.10
CA PRO A 87 7.87 5.15 -0.49
C PRO A 87 7.79 5.36 -2.02
N ILE A 88 7.47 6.60 -2.43
CA ILE A 88 7.26 7.01 -3.82
C ILE A 88 8.59 6.99 -4.59
N ASN A 89 9.67 7.45 -3.96
CA ASN A 89 10.97 7.66 -4.61
C ASN A 89 12.03 6.60 -4.34
N THR A 90 11.69 5.53 -3.63
CA THR A 90 12.68 4.49 -3.33
C THR A 90 12.89 3.57 -4.53
N LYS A 91 14.15 3.24 -4.81
CA LYS A 91 14.54 2.16 -5.74
C LYS A 91 14.45 0.78 -5.07
N SER A 92 14.33 0.75 -3.75
CA SER A 92 14.26 -0.49 -2.99
C SER A 92 12.88 -1.11 -3.06
N GLN A 93 12.75 -2.20 -3.83
CA GLN A 93 11.54 -3.00 -3.89
C GLN A 93 11.11 -3.49 -2.49
N ALA A 94 12.09 -3.85 -1.64
CA ALA A 94 11.83 -4.30 -0.28
C ALA A 94 11.09 -3.25 0.60
N VAL A 95 11.35 -1.95 0.39
CA VAL A 95 10.67 -0.88 1.13
C VAL A 95 9.25 -0.67 0.60
N LYS A 96 9.05 -0.76 -0.72
CA LYS A 96 7.72 -0.74 -1.35
C LYS A 96 6.85 -1.90 -0.89
N ASP A 97 7.43 -3.11 -0.86
CA ASP A 97 6.73 -4.33 -0.43
C ASP A 97 6.39 -4.27 1.06
N ARG A 98 7.31 -3.76 1.90
CA ARG A 98 7.06 -3.55 3.32
C ARG A 98 5.91 -2.57 3.55
N ALA A 99 5.97 -1.39 2.91
CA ALA A 99 4.91 -0.38 3.00
C ALA A 99 3.56 -0.94 2.54
N GLY A 100 3.53 -1.63 1.40
CA GLY A 100 2.33 -2.29 0.88
C GLY A 100 1.77 -3.34 1.83
N SER A 101 2.65 -4.15 2.44
CA SER A 101 2.26 -5.16 3.43
C SER A 101 1.61 -4.54 4.67
N ILE A 102 2.14 -3.42 5.16
CA ILE A 102 1.58 -2.68 6.30
C ILE A 102 0.19 -2.16 5.98
N VAL A 103 0.03 -1.47 4.85
CA VAL A 103 -1.26 -0.93 4.40
C VAL A 103 -2.27 -2.06 4.22
N LEU A 104 -1.88 -3.15 3.56
CA LEU A 104 -2.75 -4.29 3.33
C LEU A 104 -3.20 -4.95 4.64
N LYS A 105 -2.31 -5.09 5.63
CA LYS A 105 -2.67 -5.57 6.98
C LYS A 105 -3.70 -4.67 7.65
N VAL A 106 -3.56 -3.35 7.51
CA VAL A 106 -4.57 -2.40 8.01
C VAL A 106 -5.89 -2.63 7.30
N LEU A 107 -5.91 -2.64 5.96
CA LEU A 107 -7.12 -2.79 5.15
C LEU A 107 -7.90 -4.09 5.43
N ILE A 108 -7.20 -5.21 5.63
CA ILE A 108 -7.82 -6.51 5.95
C ILE A 108 -8.35 -6.54 7.39
N SER A 109 -7.75 -5.76 8.29
CA SER A 109 -8.17 -5.67 9.70
C SER A 109 -9.41 -4.78 9.91
N PHE A 110 -9.82 -4.02 8.90
CA PHE A 110 -11.06 -3.23 8.93
C PHE A 110 -12.30 -4.12 8.84
N LYS A 111 -13.40 -3.61 9.41
CA LYS A 111 -14.74 -4.18 9.25
C LYS A 111 -15.49 -3.37 8.20
N ALA A 112 -16.31 -4.03 7.39
CA ALA A 112 -17.12 -3.41 6.34
C ALA A 112 -17.86 -2.13 6.80
N ASN A 113 -18.41 -2.15 8.02
CA ASN A 113 -19.16 -1.03 8.60
C ASN A 113 -18.31 0.23 8.88
N ASP A 114 -17.01 0.08 9.07
CA ASP A 114 -16.10 1.18 9.42
C ASP A 114 -15.34 1.72 8.20
N ILE A 115 -15.37 1.02 7.06
CA ILE A 115 -14.69 1.41 5.81
C ILE A 115 -15.17 2.78 5.34
N GLU A 116 -16.48 2.98 5.28
CA GLU A 116 -17.06 4.22 4.74
C GLU A 116 -16.65 5.46 5.54
N LYS A 117 -16.64 5.35 6.87
CA LYS A 117 -16.17 6.43 7.75
C LYS A 117 -14.68 6.72 7.57
N ALA A 118 -13.88 5.67 7.36
CA ALA A 118 -12.45 5.82 7.14
C ALA A 118 -12.15 6.49 5.79
N VAL A 119 -12.84 6.10 4.72
CA VAL A 119 -12.71 6.71 3.39
C VAL A 119 -13.12 8.18 3.41
N GLN A 120 -14.21 8.54 4.11
CA GLN A 120 -14.62 9.94 4.27
C GLN A 120 -13.62 10.79 5.07
N SER A 121 -12.83 10.17 5.94
CA SER A 121 -11.81 10.87 6.74
C SER A 121 -10.49 11.11 6.00
N LEU A 122 -10.33 10.55 4.80
CA LEU A 122 -9.17 10.74 3.94
C LEU A 122 -9.41 11.92 2.98
N ASP A 123 -8.36 12.69 2.73
CA ASP A 123 -8.35 13.70 1.67
C ASP A 123 -8.18 13.05 0.28
N LYS A 124 -8.36 13.84 -0.79
CA LYS A 124 -8.27 13.36 -2.18
C LYS A 124 -6.96 12.61 -2.46
N ASN A 125 -5.83 13.13 -1.99
CA ASN A 125 -4.52 12.52 -2.19
C ASN A 125 -4.39 11.22 -1.39
N GLY A 126 -4.93 11.17 -0.17
CA GLY A 126 -5.00 9.96 0.64
C GLY A 126 -5.87 8.87 0.02
N VAL A 127 -7.00 9.24 -0.59
CA VAL A 127 -7.91 8.33 -1.30
C VAL A 127 -7.29 7.79 -2.59
N ASP A 128 -6.56 8.62 -3.35
CA ASP A 128 -5.80 8.18 -4.53
C ASP A 128 -4.66 7.23 -4.15
N LEU A 129 -3.96 7.50 -3.05
CA LEU A 129 -2.89 6.64 -2.56
C LEU A 129 -3.43 5.30 -2.06
N LEU A 130 -4.56 5.32 -1.34
CA LEU A 130 -5.30 4.11 -0.97
C LEU A 130 -5.62 3.26 -2.21
N MET A 131 -6.10 3.88 -3.29
CA MET A 131 -6.40 3.18 -4.53
C MET A 131 -5.16 2.51 -5.15
N LYS A 132 -4.00 3.17 -5.13
CA LYS A 132 -2.72 2.58 -5.57
C LYS A 132 -2.36 1.33 -4.75
N TYR A 133 -2.51 1.39 -3.42
CA TYR A 133 -2.25 0.24 -2.55
C TYR A 133 -3.26 -0.90 -2.72
N ILE A 134 -4.52 -0.61 -3.06
CA ILE A 134 -5.51 -1.63 -3.38
C ILE A 134 -5.11 -2.41 -4.64
N TYR A 135 -4.71 -1.72 -5.71
CA TYR A 135 -4.18 -2.38 -6.91
C TYR A 135 -2.90 -3.15 -6.63
N LYS A 136 -2.02 -2.60 -5.79
CA LYS A 136 -0.82 -3.31 -5.33
C LYS A 136 -1.15 -4.59 -4.58
N GLY A 137 -2.18 -4.56 -3.74
CA GLY A 137 -2.69 -5.74 -3.02
C GLY A 137 -3.27 -6.81 -3.96
N PHE A 138 -3.83 -6.41 -5.10
CA PHE A 138 -4.29 -7.37 -6.13
C PHE A 138 -3.15 -8.04 -6.90
N GLU A 139 -1.95 -7.46 -6.94
CA GLU A 139 -0.76 -8.12 -7.51
C GLU A 139 -0.31 -9.33 -6.65
N SER A 140 -0.62 -9.33 -5.35
CA SER A 140 -0.26 -10.39 -4.39
C SER A 140 -1.49 -10.91 -3.65
N PRO A 141 -2.37 -11.67 -4.35
CA PRO A 141 -3.60 -12.17 -3.75
C PRO A 141 -3.28 -13.11 -2.59
N SER A 142 -3.90 -12.86 -1.44
CA SER A 142 -3.84 -13.70 -0.25
C SER A 142 -5.25 -14.08 0.19
N ASP A 143 -5.40 -15.18 0.92
CA ASP A 143 -6.72 -15.68 1.29
C ASP A 143 -7.53 -14.64 2.08
N ASN A 144 -8.76 -14.38 1.65
CA ASN A 144 -9.68 -13.34 2.13
C ASN A 144 -9.26 -11.87 1.90
N SER A 145 -8.06 -11.56 1.40
CA SER A 145 -7.67 -10.16 1.15
C SER A 145 -8.45 -9.56 -0.02
N SER A 146 -8.66 -10.33 -1.09
CA SER A 146 -9.35 -9.86 -2.30
C SER A 146 -10.79 -9.42 -2.04
N ALA A 147 -11.53 -10.14 -1.19
CA ALA A 147 -12.91 -9.79 -0.84
C ALA A 147 -12.97 -8.45 -0.08
N MET A 148 -12.05 -8.22 0.86
CA MET A 148 -11.98 -6.95 1.59
C MET A 148 -11.53 -5.81 0.67
N LEU A 149 -10.53 -6.03 -0.18
CA LEU A 149 -10.05 -5.04 -1.16
C LEU A 149 -11.16 -4.59 -2.13
N LEU A 150 -12.05 -5.51 -2.53
CA LEU A 150 -13.20 -5.18 -3.36
C LEU A 150 -14.22 -4.29 -2.63
N GLN A 151 -14.43 -4.49 -1.32
CA GLN A 151 -15.30 -3.60 -0.53
C GLN A 151 -14.74 -2.18 -0.44
N TRP A 152 -13.43 -2.05 -0.24
CA TRP A 152 -12.74 -0.76 -0.28
C TRP A 152 -12.87 -0.08 -1.65
N HIS A 153 -12.65 -0.84 -2.71
CA HIS A 153 -12.75 -0.38 -4.08
C HIS A 153 -14.18 0.08 -4.46
N GLU A 154 -15.21 -0.61 -3.99
CA GLU A 154 -16.60 -0.19 -4.19
C GLU A 154 -16.86 1.18 -3.56
N LYS A 155 -16.41 1.40 -2.33
CA LYS A 155 -16.58 2.68 -1.63
C LYS A 155 -15.80 3.82 -2.29
N TYR A 156 -14.61 3.55 -2.82
CA TYR A 156 -13.87 4.49 -3.66
C TYR A 156 -14.67 4.91 -4.90
N LYS A 157 -15.26 3.94 -5.62
CA LYS A 157 -16.10 4.22 -6.79
C LYS A 157 -17.34 5.05 -6.43
N GLN A 158 -17.98 4.75 -5.30
CA GLN A 158 -19.12 5.54 -4.82
C GLN A 158 -18.71 7.01 -4.58
N MET A 159 -17.55 7.26 -3.96
CA MET A 159 -17.02 8.61 -3.78
C MET A 159 -16.78 9.32 -5.12
N LEU A 160 -16.13 8.66 -6.09
CA LEU A 160 -15.90 9.27 -7.42
C LEU A 160 -17.21 9.61 -8.15
N VAL A 161 -18.23 8.75 -8.04
CA VAL A 161 -19.55 8.99 -8.65
C VAL A 161 -20.24 10.20 -8.01
N TYR A 162 -20.07 10.43 -6.70
CA TYR A 162 -20.58 11.63 -6.03
C TYR A 162 -19.83 12.92 -6.38
N TYR A 163 -18.54 12.83 -6.75
CA TYR A 163 -17.75 13.97 -7.22
C TYR A 163 -17.94 14.27 -8.71
N LEU A 164 -18.54 13.36 -9.48
CA LEU A 164 -18.91 13.61 -10.86
C LEU A 164 -20.26 14.35 -10.87
N PRO A 165 -20.33 15.61 -11.33
CA PRO A 165 -21.60 16.33 -11.34
C PRO A 165 -22.62 15.56 -12.18
N PRO A 166 -23.89 15.47 -11.73
CA PRO A 166 -24.94 14.87 -12.56
C PRO A 166 -24.95 15.59 -13.90
N ALA A 167 -24.91 14.83 -14.99
CA ALA A 167 -24.98 15.38 -16.34
C ALA A 167 -26.14 16.37 -16.40
N PRO A 168 -25.96 17.57 -17.01
CA PRO A 168 -27.04 18.53 -17.13
C PRO A 168 -28.23 17.81 -17.77
N GLN A 169 -29.32 17.70 -17.02
CA GLN A 169 -30.59 17.21 -17.53
C GLN A 169 -30.99 18.18 -18.64
N ASN A 170 -30.72 17.78 -19.88
CA ASN A 170 -31.06 18.54 -21.07
C ASN A 170 -32.58 18.43 -21.24
N ASN A 171 -33.30 19.31 -20.54
CA ASN A 171 -34.74 19.51 -20.75
C ASN A 171 -34.89 20.25 -22.08
N GLY A 172 -34.98 19.48 -23.16
CA GLY A 172 -35.52 19.91 -24.44
C GLY A 172 -37.04 19.89 -24.44
#